data_AF-A0A693PTX8-F1
#
_entry.id   AF-A0A693PTX8-F1
#
_cell.length_a   1.000
_cell.length_b   1.000
_cell.length_c   1.000
_cell.angle_alpha   90.00
_cell.angle_beta   90.00
_cell.angle_gamma   90.00
#
_symmetry.space_group_name_H-M   'P 1'
#
loop_
_entity.id
_entity.type
_entity.pdbx_description
1 polymer ?
#
loop_
_entity_poly.entity_id
_entity_poly.type
_entity_poly.pdbx_seq_one_letter_code
_entity_poly.pdbx_strand_id
1 'polypeptide(L)'
;MSNLTVININNQEVVFENKDEQVFCTSLDVAKVFGKRHDHVLRDIENILNDLREIGTSQDLLNFGETYRNTEIRGFGKVKGKTRKDRCYNLTRDGFSLLAMGFTGKKALQFKIAFINAFNEMERIIKNQYTPKLENYNKYKIPNTPYRENIIKAIMQTEQNRNCEFEELIAYEIKEIYKDNKSHIEQKINFRAKGLI
;
A
#
# COMPACT_ATOMS: atom_id res chain seq x y z
N MET A 1 -5.19 -0.98 11.80
CA MET A 1 -3.81 -0.67 12.20
C MET A 1 -2.92 -1.02 11.02
N SER A 2 -2.07 -0.10 10.54
CA SER A 2 -1.10 -0.43 9.49
C SER A 2 0.08 -1.19 10.08
N ASN A 3 0.55 -2.21 9.37
CA ASN A 3 1.70 -3.00 9.78
C ASN A 3 2.95 -2.41 9.14
N LEU A 4 3.95 -2.05 9.95
CA LEU A 4 5.23 -1.53 9.49
C LEU A 4 6.26 -2.66 9.44
N THR A 5 7.01 -2.74 8.36
CA THR A 5 8.13 -3.68 8.18
C THR A 5 9.36 -2.91 7.74
N VAL A 6 10.51 -3.19 8.33
CA VAL A 6 11.78 -2.55 7.95
C VAL A 6 12.59 -3.54 7.13
N ILE A 7 13.00 -3.13 5.93
CA ILE A 7 13.85 -3.92 5.03
C ILE A 7 15.12 -3.12 4.76
N ASN A 8 16.28 -3.78 4.86
CA ASN A 8 17.55 -3.17 4.49
C ASN A 8 17.76 -3.26 2.98
N ILE A 9 17.91 -2.12 2.33
CA ILE A 9 18.15 -2.00 0.89
C ILE A 9 19.43 -1.19 0.70
N ASN A 10 20.50 -1.83 0.23
CA ASN A 10 21.79 -1.19 -0.01
C ASN A 10 22.32 -0.41 1.21
N ASN A 11 22.30 -1.05 2.39
CA ASN A 11 22.73 -0.47 3.67
C ASN A 11 21.87 0.72 4.14
N GLN A 12 20.68 0.89 3.58
CA GLN A 12 19.69 1.86 4.04
C GLN A 12 18.47 1.12 4.56
N GLU A 13 17.98 1.52 5.74
CA GLU A 13 16.71 1.03 6.26
C GLU A 13 15.57 1.70 5.52
N VAL A 14 14.70 0.89 4.92
CA VAL A 14 13.48 1.32 4.25
C VAL A 14 12.30 0.78 5.02
N VAL A 15 11.38 1.68 5.39
CA VAL A 15 10.14 1.31 6.07
C VAL A 15 9.06 1.07 5.03
N PHE A 16 8.59 -0.16 4.96
CA PHE A 16 7.40 -0.53 4.21
C PHE A 16 6.18 -0.52 5.12
N GLU A 17 5.12 0.14 4.67
CA GLU A 17 3.83 0.14 5.33
C GLU A 17 2.87 -0.78 4.55
N ASN A 18 2.25 -1.72 5.25
CA ASN A 18 1.08 -2.44 4.74
C ASN A 18 -0.17 -1.71 5.20
N LYS A 19 -0.93 -1.19 4.24
CA LYS A 19 -2.25 -0.62 4.45
C LYS A 19 -3.19 -1.22 3.40
N ASP A 20 -4.29 -1.81 3.87
CA ASP A 20 -5.32 -2.40 3.01
C ASP A 20 -4.72 -3.41 2.00
N GLU A 21 -3.78 -4.24 2.46
CA GLU A 21 -3.04 -5.25 1.67
C GLU A 21 -2.10 -4.67 0.60
N GLN A 22 -1.93 -3.36 0.57
CA GLN A 22 -1.02 -2.69 -0.34
C GLN A 22 0.25 -2.25 0.38
N VAL A 23 1.38 -2.49 -0.27
CA VAL A 23 2.72 -2.13 0.22
C VAL A 23 3.07 -0.73 -0.24
N PHE A 24 3.50 0.10 0.72
CA PHE A 24 3.96 1.46 0.47
C PHE A 24 5.37 1.68 0.99
N CYS A 25 6.13 2.56 0.33
CA CYS A 25 7.37 3.16 0.85
C CYS A 25 7.31 4.68 0.72
N THR A 26 8.19 5.42 1.39
CA THR A 26 8.16 6.89 1.28
C THR A 26 9.13 7.42 0.22
N SER A 27 8.83 8.58 -0.37
CA SER A 27 9.76 9.28 -1.26
C SER A 27 11.08 9.68 -0.58
N LEU A 28 11.09 9.78 0.76
CA LEU A 28 12.31 9.95 1.54
C LEU A 28 13.20 8.71 1.50
N ASP A 29 12.60 7.52 1.60
CA ASP A 29 13.35 6.25 1.54
C ASP A 29 13.93 6.04 0.14
N VAL A 30 13.15 6.37 -0.90
CA VAL A 30 13.65 6.39 -2.29
C VAL A 30 14.85 7.33 -2.42
N ALA A 31 14.75 8.56 -1.90
CA ALA A 31 15.86 9.52 -1.95
C ALA A 31 17.13 8.98 -1.28
N LYS A 32 16.99 8.38 -0.09
CA LYS A 32 18.11 7.78 0.67
C LYS A 32 18.77 6.63 -0.09
N VAL A 33 17.99 5.65 -0.52
CA VAL A 33 18.50 4.46 -1.22
C VAL A 33 19.18 4.87 -2.52
N PHE A 34 18.56 5.76 -3.31
CA PHE A 34 19.12 6.19 -4.59
C PHE A 34 20.24 7.24 -4.47
N GLY A 35 20.53 7.72 -3.26
CA GLY A 35 21.52 8.77 -3.02
C GLY A 35 21.17 10.07 -3.74
N LYS A 36 19.87 10.38 -3.85
CA LYS A 36 19.35 11.60 -4.49
C LYS A 36 18.93 12.61 -3.43
N ARG A 37 19.02 13.90 -3.77
CA ARG A 37 18.41 14.95 -2.94
C ARG A 37 16.89 14.77 -2.97
N HIS A 38 16.24 14.87 -1.82
CA HIS A 38 14.80 14.60 -1.71
C HIS A 38 13.95 15.62 -2.46
N ASP A 39 14.37 16.88 -2.54
CA ASP A 39 13.71 17.91 -3.35
C ASP A 39 13.71 17.57 -4.85
N HIS A 40 14.76 16.94 -5.37
CA HIS A 40 14.76 16.42 -6.74
C HIS A 40 13.75 15.28 -6.91
N VAL A 41 13.66 14.38 -5.94
CA VAL A 41 12.67 13.30 -5.96
C VAL A 41 11.24 13.85 -5.92
N LEU A 42 10.97 14.87 -5.10
CA LEU A 42 9.67 15.54 -5.07
C LEU A 42 9.33 16.19 -6.41
N ARG A 43 10.29 16.90 -7.01
CA ARG A 43 10.11 17.49 -8.35
C ARG A 43 9.80 16.42 -9.40
N ASP A 44 10.55 15.31 -9.40
CA ASP A 44 10.34 14.23 -10.36
C ASP A 44 8.95 13.57 -10.18
N ILE A 45 8.47 13.43 -8.94
CA ILE A 45 7.09 12.99 -8.64
C ILE A 45 6.06 13.98 -9.19
N GLU A 46 6.24 15.29 -8.99
CA GLU A 46 5.28 16.28 -9.49
C GLU A 46 5.20 16.32 -11.02
N ASN A 47 6.33 16.13 -11.69
CA ASN A 47 6.34 15.99 -13.15
C ASN A 47 5.51 14.79 -13.58
N ILE A 48 5.70 13.63 -12.96
CA ILE A 48 4.89 12.43 -13.23
C ILE A 48 3.41 12.71 -12.98
N LEU A 49 3.06 13.36 -11.86
CA LEU A 49 1.67 13.70 -11.55
C LEU A 49 1.04 14.64 -12.59
N ASN A 50 1.81 15.58 -13.15
CA ASN A 50 1.34 16.45 -14.22
C ASN A 50 1.13 15.66 -15.52
N ASP A 51 2.09 14.82 -15.91
CA ASP A 51 1.99 13.99 -17.09
C ASP A 51 0.77 13.04 -17.01
N LEU A 52 0.55 12.42 -15.85
CA LEU A 52 -0.63 11.56 -15.58
C LEU A 52 -1.96 12.32 -15.71
N ARG A 53 -1.99 13.59 -15.28
CA ARG A 53 -3.18 14.46 -15.44
C ARG A 53 -3.42 14.78 -16.91
N GLU A 54 -2.36 15.05 -17.66
CA GLU A 54 -2.43 15.40 -19.08
C GLU A 54 -2.95 14.24 -19.93
N ILE A 55 -2.44 13.02 -19.70
CA ILE A 55 -2.89 11.82 -20.43
C ILE A 55 -4.24 11.26 -19.93
N GLY A 56 -4.81 11.82 -18.86
CA GLY A 56 -6.15 11.47 -18.37
C GLY A 56 -6.23 10.21 -17.50
N THR A 57 -5.11 9.68 -17.00
CA THR A 57 -5.09 8.44 -16.19
C THR A 57 -5.23 8.74 -14.70
N SER A 58 -6.39 9.30 -14.32
CA SER A 58 -6.67 9.75 -12.94
C SER A 58 -6.50 8.70 -11.83
N GLN A 59 -6.58 7.40 -12.16
CA GLN A 59 -6.40 6.32 -11.18
C GLN A 59 -4.93 6.20 -10.73
N ASP A 60 -3.98 6.45 -11.62
CA ASP A 60 -2.55 6.30 -11.32
C ASP A 60 -2.03 7.38 -10.36
N LEU A 61 -2.76 8.49 -10.23
CA LEU A 61 -2.48 9.52 -9.23
C LEU A 61 -2.52 8.95 -7.80
N LEU A 62 -3.33 7.91 -7.57
CA LEU A 62 -3.45 7.25 -6.26
C LEU A 62 -2.19 6.47 -5.85
N ASN A 63 -1.28 6.22 -6.80
CA ASN A 63 0.02 5.63 -6.51
C ASN A 63 0.96 6.59 -5.74
N PHE A 64 0.59 7.87 -5.63
CA PHE A 64 1.35 8.93 -4.97
C PHE A 64 0.49 9.62 -3.90
N GLY A 65 0.46 9.04 -2.70
CA GLY A 65 -0.26 9.62 -1.56
C GLY A 65 0.56 10.70 -0.86
N GLU A 66 0.20 11.97 -1.01
CA GLU A 66 0.88 13.06 -0.28
C GLU A 66 0.76 12.86 1.23
N THR A 67 1.88 13.00 1.93
CA THR A 67 1.99 12.83 3.37
C THR A 67 3.11 13.70 3.93
N TYR A 68 3.34 13.60 5.23
CA TYR A 68 4.36 14.38 5.91
C TYR A 68 5.09 13.53 6.94
N ARG A 69 6.41 13.72 7.03
CA ARG A 69 7.24 13.11 8.06
C ARG A 69 7.80 14.17 8.98
N ASN A 70 7.75 13.86 10.26
CA ASN A 70 8.35 14.67 11.30
C ASN A 70 9.85 14.33 11.36
N THR A 71 10.69 15.28 10.99
CA THR A 71 12.14 15.16 11.06
C THR A 71 12.65 16.00 12.22
N GLU A 72 13.37 15.36 13.13
CA GLU A 72 14.05 16.09 14.20
C GLU A 72 15.24 16.86 13.63
N ILE A 73 15.31 18.15 13.96
CA ILE A 73 16.39 19.04 13.54
C ILE A 73 17.64 18.70 14.37
N ARG A 74 18.58 18.02 13.72
CA ARG A 74 19.92 17.77 14.24
C ARG A 74 20.79 19.01 13.95
N GLY A 75 21.08 19.81 14.97
CA GLY A 75 21.86 21.04 14.83
C GLY A 75 22.25 21.65 16.18
N PHE A 76 22.80 22.87 16.15
CA PHE A 76 23.19 23.63 17.34
C PHE A 76 22.29 24.86 17.51
N GLY A 77 22.14 25.35 18.74
CA GLY A 77 21.34 26.53 19.06
C GLY A 77 19.86 26.26 19.30
N LYS A 78 19.03 27.33 19.26
CA LYS A 78 17.61 27.34 19.69
C LYS A 78 16.65 26.44 18.89
N VAL A 79 17.15 25.76 17.87
CA VAL A 79 16.38 24.86 16.99
C VAL A 79 16.73 23.39 17.17
N LYS A 80 17.75 23.06 17.97
CA LYS A 80 18.12 21.68 18.30
C LYS A 80 16.97 21.00 19.04
N GLY A 81 16.61 19.79 18.61
CA GLY A 81 15.51 19.02 19.20
C GLY A 81 14.11 19.49 18.80
N LYS A 82 14.00 20.51 17.93
CA LYS A 82 12.72 20.86 17.30
C LYS A 82 12.44 19.91 16.15
N THR A 83 11.16 19.68 15.88
CA THR A 83 10.70 18.87 14.77
C THR A 83 10.25 19.77 13.62
N ARG A 84 10.68 19.47 12.40
CA ARG A 84 10.11 20.04 11.17
C ARG A 84 9.24 19.02 10.47
N LYS A 85 8.17 19.49 9.84
CA LYS A 85 7.25 18.67 9.06
C LYS A 85 7.70 18.71 7.60
N ASP A 86 8.36 17.64 7.14
CA ASP A 86 8.86 17.50 5.78
C ASP A 86 7.79 16.84 4.89
N ARG A 87 7.41 17.52 3.81
CA ARG A 87 6.48 16.99 2.80
C ARG A 87 7.11 15.79 2.09
N CYS A 88 6.37 14.69 1.97
CA CYS A 88 6.80 13.53 1.20
C CYS A 88 5.59 12.80 0.58
N TYR A 89 5.84 11.68 -0.09
CA TYR A 89 4.80 10.83 -0.68
C TYR A 89 4.93 9.41 -0.18
N ASN A 90 3.80 8.77 0.13
CA ASN A 90 3.67 7.33 0.18
C ASN A 90 3.49 6.82 -1.25
N LEU A 91 4.40 5.97 -1.67
CA LEU A 91 4.47 5.40 -3.01
C LEU A 91 4.04 3.94 -2.93
N THR A 92 3.04 3.56 -3.72
CA THR A 92 2.77 2.15 -3.99
C THR A 92 3.95 1.53 -4.76
N ARG A 93 3.95 0.21 -4.95
CA ARG A 93 4.88 -0.46 -5.86
C ARG A 93 4.88 0.17 -7.26
N ASP A 94 3.70 0.50 -7.78
CA ASP A 94 3.55 1.02 -9.13
C ASP A 94 3.98 2.49 -9.21
N GLY A 95 3.69 3.30 -8.17
CA GLY A 95 4.19 4.68 -8.06
C GLY A 95 5.71 4.74 -7.95
N PHE A 96 6.30 3.83 -7.17
CA PHE A 96 7.75 3.64 -7.15
C PHE A 96 8.28 3.27 -8.54
N SER A 97 7.60 2.36 -9.25
CA SER A 97 8.04 1.90 -10.57
C SER A 97 8.08 3.05 -11.58
N LEU A 98 7.02 3.86 -11.65
CA LEU A 98 6.96 5.06 -12.49
C LEU A 98 8.12 6.01 -12.19
N LEU A 99 8.36 6.30 -10.91
CA LEU A 99 9.46 7.17 -10.48
C LEU A 99 10.83 6.58 -10.84
N ALA A 100 11.04 5.31 -10.57
CA ALA A 100 12.32 4.64 -10.75
C ALA A 100 12.68 4.44 -12.23
N MET A 101 11.69 4.34 -13.13
CA MET A 101 11.92 4.26 -14.57
C MET A 101 12.68 5.49 -15.11
N GLY A 102 12.46 6.67 -14.54
CA GLY A 102 13.23 7.89 -14.85
C GLY A 102 14.66 7.88 -14.31
N PHE A 103 15.03 6.95 -13.43
CA PHE A 103 16.37 6.88 -12.86
C PHE A 103 17.32 6.02 -13.70
N THR A 104 18.46 6.62 -14.08
CA THR A 104 19.46 6.06 -14.99
C THR A 104 20.81 5.81 -14.33
N GLY A 105 21.66 4.99 -14.96
CA GLY A 105 23.01 4.64 -14.50
C GLY A 105 23.12 3.30 -13.77
N LYS A 106 24.34 2.74 -13.69
CA LYS A 106 24.61 1.40 -13.12
C LYS A 106 24.14 1.26 -11.67
N LYS A 107 24.42 2.28 -10.85
CA LYS A 107 24.01 2.32 -9.44
C LYS A 107 22.48 2.38 -9.30
N ALA A 108 21.81 3.17 -10.12
CA ALA A 108 20.34 3.21 -10.14
C ALA A 108 19.74 1.86 -10.58
N LEU A 109 20.35 1.16 -11.54
CA LEU A 109 19.90 -0.18 -11.95
C LEU A 109 20.00 -1.19 -10.81
N GLN A 110 21.12 -1.24 -10.11
CA GLN A 110 21.28 -2.10 -8.92
C GLN A 110 20.20 -1.80 -7.87
N PHE A 111 19.92 -0.52 -7.64
CA PHE A 111 18.94 -0.09 -6.66
C PHE A 111 17.51 -0.41 -7.08
N LYS A 112 17.18 -0.32 -8.38
CA LYS A 112 15.89 -0.77 -8.93
C LYS A 112 15.66 -2.25 -8.64
N ILE A 113 16.66 -3.11 -8.90
CA ILE A 113 16.56 -4.54 -8.63
C ILE A 113 16.36 -4.81 -7.13
N ALA A 114 17.15 -4.16 -6.27
CA ALA A 114 17.05 -4.34 -4.82
C ALA A 114 15.66 -3.91 -4.27
N PHE A 115 15.10 -2.82 -4.78
CA PHE A 115 13.76 -2.37 -4.39
C PHE A 115 12.66 -3.32 -4.88
N ILE A 116 12.74 -3.82 -6.12
CA ILE A 116 11.80 -4.82 -6.65
C ILE A 116 11.79 -6.05 -5.74
N ASN A 117 12.96 -6.56 -5.37
CA ASN A 117 13.07 -7.72 -4.49
C ASN A 117 12.46 -7.44 -3.11
N ALA A 118 12.66 -6.25 -2.56
CA ALA A 118 12.06 -5.86 -1.27
C ALA A 118 10.52 -5.77 -1.34
N PHE A 119 9.97 -5.21 -2.44
CA PHE A 119 8.52 -5.20 -2.65
C PHE A 119 7.96 -6.63 -2.74
N ASN A 120 8.60 -7.51 -3.52
CA ASN A 120 8.17 -8.90 -3.66
C ASN A 120 8.20 -9.65 -2.32
N GLU A 121 9.24 -9.41 -1.51
CA GLU A 121 9.34 -10.02 -0.19
C GLU A 121 8.24 -9.51 0.75
N MET A 122 7.96 -8.22 0.74
CA MET A 122 6.87 -7.66 1.53
C MET A 122 5.50 -8.18 1.06
N GLU A 123 5.26 -8.26 -0.24
CA GLU A 123 4.04 -8.87 -0.80
C GLU A 123 3.90 -10.34 -0.37
N ARG A 124 5.00 -11.09 -0.32
CA ARG A 124 5.01 -12.49 0.17
C ARG A 124 4.68 -12.57 1.65
N ILE A 125 5.25 -11.69 2.48
CA ILE A 125 4.95 -11.60 3.92
C ILE A 125 3.47 -11.31 4.13
N ILE A 126 2.93 -10.33 3.39
CA ILE A 126 1.50 -10.01 3.38
C ILE A 126 0.72 -11.27 3.04
N LYS A 127 0.91 -11.85 1.85
CA LYS A 127 0.19 -13.06 1.41
C LYS A 127 0.21 -14.18 2.46
N ASN A 128 1.38 -14.48 3.03
CA ASN A 128 1.53 -15.53 4.05
C ASN A 128 0.84 -15.20 5.38
N GLN A 129 0.63 -13.93 5.72
CA GLN A 129 -0.19 -13.54 6.87
C GLN A 129 -1.69 -13.70 6.59
N TYR A 130 -2.12 -13.58 5.33
CA TYR A 130 -3.52 -13.75 4.93
C TYR A 130 -3.91 -15.20 4.68
N THR A 131 -3.05 -16.03 4.07
CA THR A 131 -3.40 -17.43 3.70
C THR A 131 -3.92 -18.26 4.88
N PRO A 132 -3.28 -18.29 6.08
CA PRO A 132 -3.80 -19.02 7.23
C PRO A 132 -5.12 -18.45 7.76
N LYS A 133 -5.33 -17.13 7.63
CA LYS A 133 -6.61 -16.51 8.00
C LYS A 133 -7.73 -16.96 7.07
N LEU A 134 -7.46 -17.06 5.76
CA LEU A 134 -8.42 -17.57 4.78
C LEU A 134 -8.78 -19.03 5.05
N GLU A 135 -7.81 -19.85 5.43
CA GLU A 135 -8.04 -21.27 5.77
C GLU A 135 -9.00 -21.45 6.95
N ASN A 136 -8.97 -20.55 7.94
CA ASN A 136 -9.92 -20.59 9.06
C ASN A 136 -11.38 -20.45 8.61
N TYR A 137 -11.65 -19.88 7.43
CA TYR A 137 -13.00 -19.77 6.88
C TYR A 137 -13.40 -20.96 6.01
N ASN A 138 -12.51 -21.92 5.75
CA ASN A 138 -12.87 -23.17 5.06
C ASN A 138 -13.86 -24.01 5.87
N LYS A 139 -13.97 -23.80 7.20
CA LYS A 139 -15.01 -24.41 8.04
C LYS A 139 -16.43 -23.94 7.67
N TYR A 140 -16.55 -22.77 7.05
CA TYR A 140 -17.83 -22.21 6.62
C TYR A 140 -18.16 -22.60 5.17
N LYS A 141 -19.44 -22.79 4.88
CA LYS A 141 -19.94 -23.05 3.53
C LYS A 141 -19.93 -21.79 2.67
N ILE A 142 -18.73 -21.33 2.31
CA ILE A 142 -18.55 -20.22 1.37
C ILE A 142 -18.51 -20.80 -0.05
N PRO A 143 -19.25 -20.22 -1.02
CA PRO A 143 -19.21 -20.65 -2.42
C PRO A 143 -17.80 -20.59 -3.00
N ASN A 144 -17.46 -21.57 -3.85
CA ASN A 144 -16.21 -21.56 -4.59
C ASN A 144 -16.38 -20.76 -5.89
N THR A 145 -16.20 -19.45 -5.80
CA THR A 145 -16.28 -18.52 -6.94
C THR A 145 -14.97 -17.76 -7.10
N PRO A 146 -14.71 -17.13 -8.27
CA PRO A 146 -13.54 -16.25 -8.46
C PRO A 146 -13.46 -15.12 -7.42
N TYR A 147 -14.57 -14.81 -6.75
CA TYR A 147 -14.69 -13.78 -5.73
C TYR A 147 -14.63 -14.31 -4.29
N ARG A 148 -14.35 -15.60 -4.09
CA ARG A 148 -14.29 -16.24 -2.77
C ARG A 148 -13.40 -15.47 -1.79
N GLU A 149 -12.21 -15.05 -2.23
CA GLU A 149 -11.29 -14.29 -1.38
C GLU A 149 -11.87 -12.93 -0.98
N ASN A 150 -12.53 -12.23 -1.90
CA ASN A 150 -13.17 -10.94 -1.61
C ASN A 150 -14.29 -11.10 -0.57
N ILE A 151 -15.08 -12.17 -0.68
CA ILE A 151 -16.14 -12.50 0.29
C ILE A 151 -15.54 -12.73 1.68
N ILE A 152 -14.48 -13.54 1.78
CA ILE A 152 -13.80 -13.81 3.05
C ILE A 152 -13.21 -12.52 3.64
N LYS A 153 -12.57 -11.68 2.82
CA LYS A 153 -12.02 -10.38 3.28
C LYS A 153 -13.10 -9.47 3.87
N ALA A 154 -14.25 -9.38 3.22
CA ALA A 154 -15.36 -8.56 3.73
C ALA A 154 -15.94 -9.11 5.04
N ILE A 155 -16.00 -10.44 5.18
CA ILE A 155 -16.38 -11.11 6.44
C ILE A 155 -15.37 -10.74 7.53
N MET A 156 -14.08 -10.96 7.30
CA MET A 156 -12.99 -10.65 8.24
C MET A 156 -13.03 -9.19 8.71
N GLN A 157 -13.19 -8.26 7.77
CA GLN A 157 -13.27 -6.83 8.06
C GLN A 157 -14.49 -6.51 8.92
N THR A 158 -15.62 -7.17 8.66
CA THR A 158 -16.85 -6.93 9.40
C THR A 158 -16.81 -7.53 10.80
N GLU A 159 -16.25 -8.73 10.97
CA GLU A 159 -15.99 -9.34 12.29
C GLU A 159 -15.12 -8.41 13.15
N GLN A 160 -14.05 -7.87 12.56
CA GLN A 160 -13.16 -6.93 13.24
C GLN A 160 -13.88 -5.61 13.59
N ASN A 161 -14.65 -5.04 12.66
CA ASN A 161 -15.34 -3.76 12.86
C ASN A 161 -16.49 -3.85 13.86
N ARG A 162 -17.19 -5.00 13.90
CA ARG A 162 -18.39 -5.22 14.73
C ARG A 162 -18.10 -6.02 15.99
N ASN A 163 -16.87 -6.47 16.19
CA ASN A 163 -16.47 -7.39 17.26
C ASN A 163 -17.42 -8.60 17.36
N CYS A 164 -17.61 -9.29 16.23
CA CYS A 164 -18.49 -10.45 16.12
C CYS A 164 -17.76 -11.63 15.45
N GLU A 165 -18.32 -12.82 15.58
CA GLU A 165 -17.88 -14.00 14.84
C GLU A 165 -18.92 -14.33 13.75
N PHE A 166 -18.43 -14.57 12.54
CA PHE A 166 -19.21 -15.03 11.40
C PHE A 166 -19.77 -16.43 11.67
N GLU A 167 -21.04 -16.62 11.33
CA GLU A 167 -21.74 -17.89 11.51
C GLU A 167 -22.08 -18.51 10.16
N GLU A 168 -22.77 -17.76 9.30
CA GLU A 168 -23.27 -18.27 8.02
C GLU A 168 -23.43 -17.15 6.98
N LEU A 169 -23.08 -17.46 5.72
CA LEU A 169 -23.35 -16.59 4.58
C LEU A 169 -24.81 -16.76 4.15
N ILE A 170 -25.61 -15.70 4.24
CA ILE A 170 -27.03 -15.72 3.88
C ILE A 170 -27.19 -15.42 2.38
N ALA A 171 -26.53 -14.36 1.91
CA ALA A 171 -26.53 -13.98 0.51
C ALA A 171 -25.28 -13.15 0.21
N TYR A 172 -24.78 -13.23 -1.02
CA TYR A 172 -23.79 -12.29 -1.53
C TYR A 172 -24.19 -11.88 -2.94
N GLU A 173 -24.11 -10.59 -3.23
CA GLU A 173 -24.40 -9.99 -4.52
C GLU A 173 -23.16 -9.21 -4.97
N ILE A 174 -22.70 -9.49 -6.18
CA ILE A 174 -21.56 -8.82 -6.80
C ILE A 174 -22.13 -8.17 -8.06
N LYS A 175 -22.26 -6.84 -8.08
CA LYS A 175 -22.70 -6.09 -9.25
C LYS A 175 -21.50 -5.43 -9.91
N GLU A 176 -21.28 -5.71 -11.18
CA GLU A 176 -20.40 -4.88 -12.01
C GLU A 176 -21.19 -3.69 -12.55
N ILE A 177 -20.91 -2.51 -12.03
CA ILE A 177 -21.45 -1.25 -12.51
C ILE A 177 -20.43 -0.66 -13.48
N TYR A 178 -20.84 -0.47 -14.73
CA TYR A 178 -20.02 0.18 -15.74
C TYR A 178 -20.32 1.67 -15.77
N LYS A 179 -19.33 2.50 -15.40
CA LYS A 179 -19.30 3.94 -15.69
C LYS A 179 -18.02 4.22 -16.47
N ASP A 180 -18.14 4.76 -17.68
CA ASP A 180 -17.02 5.27 -18.48
C ASP A 180 -15.81 4.31 -18.57
N ASN A 181 -16.02 3.10 -19.13
CA ASN A 181 -15.01 2.04 -19.27
C ASN A 181 -14.34 1.56 -17.96
N LYS A 182 -14.80 2.00 -16.79
CA LYS A 182 -14.39 1.49 -15.48
C LYS A 182 -15.49 0.56 -14.95
N SER A 183 -15.16 -0.72 -14.81
CA SER A 183 -15.99 -1.70 -14.09
C SER A 183 -15.81 -1.48 -12.58
N HIS A 184 -16.87 -1.09 -11.88
CA HIS A 184 -16.89 -1.03 -10.43
C HIS A 184 -17.65 -2.24 -9.88
N ILE A 185 -16.98 -3.05 -9.07
CA ILE A 185 -17.62 -4.19 -8.40
C ILE A 185 -18.24 -3.69 -7.09
N GLU A 186 -19.57 -3.55 -7.05
CA GLU A 186 -20.33 -3.34 -5.82
C GLU A 186 -20.61 -4.70 -5.17
N GLN A 187 -20.09 -4.92 -3.96
CA GLN A 187 -20.28 -6.17 -3.21
C GLN A 187 -21.27 -5.93 -2.05
N LYS A 188 -22.39 -6.65 -2.03
CA LYS A 188 -23.32 -6.71 -0.90
C LYS A 188 -23.26 -8.10 -0.28
N ILE A 189 -22.83 -8.19 0.96
CA ILE A 189 -22.67 -9.46 1.66
C ILE A 189 -23.58 -9.43 2.89
N ASN A 190 -24.55 -10.33 2.89
CA ASN A 190 -25.48 -10.57 3.99
C ASN A 190 -25.07 -11.86 4.68
N PHE A 191 -24.80 -11.79 5.97
CA PHE A 191 -24.40 -12.94 6.76
C PHE A 191 -24.92 -12.84 8.18
N ARG A 192 -25.07 -13.99 8.83
CA ARG A 192 -25.37 -14.09 10.25
C ARG A 192 -24.06 -14.04 11.04
N ALA A 193 -24.07 -13.27 12.13
CA ALA A 193 -22.94 -13.16 13.03
C ALA A 193 -23.42 -13.24 14.48
N LYS A 194 -22.58 -13.80 15.36
CA LYS A 194 -22.82 -13.86 16.80
C LYS A 194 -21.90 -12.85 17.49
N GLY A 195 -22.46 -12.06 18.41
CA GLY A 195 -21.67 -11.12 19.21
C GLY A 195 -20.68 -11.87 20.12
N LEU A 196 -19.47 -11.33 20.25
CA LEU A 196 -18.51 -11.79 21.26
C LEU A 196 -18.86 -11.09 22.58
N ILE A 197 -19.10 -11.88 23.63
CA ILE A 197 -19.44 -11.42 24.99
C ILE A 197 -18.20 -10.82 25.65
#